data_AF-A0A069DBA7-F1
#
_entry.id   AF-A0A069DBA7-F1
#
_cell.length_a   1.000
_cell.length_b   1.000
_cell.length_c   1.000
_cell.angle_alpha   90.00
_cell.angle_beta   90.00
_cell.angle_gamma   90.00
#
_symmetry.space_group_name_H-M   'P 1'
#
loop_
_entity.id
_entity.type
_entity.pdbx_description
1 polymer ?
#
loop_
_entity_poly.entity_id
_entity_poly.type
_entity_poly.pdbx_seq_one_letter_code
_entity_poly.pdbx_strand_id
1 'polypeptide(L)'
;MKPYIYLRGLRHVDLSVFCVESGQKNYWDPIFNVRVPFSSGQQVKRSILEAINDELHVDPSPITFAWEGVSLKEKEVTSLCDPQYYDQLFGGWMNTNGTEEEKTKKAEKGRTLKRRSPLSISAMRPLHPLLGQIFQEKISFDRRDRPEIHKVVVRDTSGNAMSEEAIEELLAGTNRSLYHKWIQKDSTRATGLFVYDVAIDLRTLFAVSVNQMEPELKKEKIDELREKGWVSSRNVFGECLIMPKENREIAIPAIAKALINWRISSNQSRTFSLMETLAIAISDNANTLAGAIRTKLVDDSEKAKAKPMVDETAGAELFVTLPCSGYMVTETESADALQRAEERLIDLLFAFDYENQK
;
A
#
# COMPACT_ATOMS: atom_id res chain seq x y z
N MET A 1 12.33 -17.47 19.91
CA MET A 1 11.17 -16.85 19.22
C MET A 1 11.23 -17.22 17.74
N LYS A 2 10.11 -17.45 17.06
CA LYS A 2 10.13 -17.64 15.60
C LYS A 2 10.51 -16.32 14.91
N PRO A 3 11.25 -16.36 13.79
CA PRO A 3 11.75 -15.15 13.15
C PRO A 3 10.71 -14.39 12.31
N TYR A 4 9.48 -14.90 12.24
CA TYR A 4 8.41 -14.30 11.45
C TYR A 4 7.19 -13.98 12.31
N ILE A 5 6.63 -12.80 12.07
CA ILE A 5 5.27 -12.44 12.47
C ILE A 5 4.46 -12.32 11.19
N TYR A 6 3.30 -12.95 11.17
CA TYR A 6 2.32 -12.82 10.12
C TYR A 6 1.11 -12.07 10.64
N LEU A 7 0.59 -11.16 9.82
CA LEU A 7 -0.62 -10.41 10.06
C LEU A 7 -1.57 -10.58 8.88
N ARG A 8 -2.86 -10.78 9.15
CA ARG A 8 -3.93 -10.64 8.16
C ARG A 8 -4.94 -9.63 8.68
N GLY A 9 -5.26 -8.63 7.90
CA GLY A 9 -6.37 -7.72 8.18
C GLY A 9 -7.54 -7.95 7.24
N LEU A 10 -8.74 -7.95 7.78
CA LEU A 10 -10.01 -7.94 7.05
C LEU A 10 -10.59 -6.52 7.10
N ARG A 11 -10.90 -5.95 5.95
CA ARG A 11 -11.50 -4.62 5.80
C ARG A 11 -12.77 -4.69 4.99
N HIS A 12 -13.75 -3.88 5.37
CA HIS A 12 -14.82 -3.52 4.45
C HIS A 12 -14.32 -2.42 3.52
N VAL A 13 -14.72 -2.45 2.26
CA VAL A 13 -14.39 -1.43 1.27
C VAL A 13 -15.69 -1.04 0.60
N ASP A 14 -15.94 0.26 0.49
CA ASP A 14 -17.12 0.77 -0.21
C ASP A 14 -16.75 1.83 -1.25
N LEU A 15 -17.31 1.67 -2.45
CA LEU A 15 -17.22 2.57 -3.59
C LEU A 15 -15.82 3.19 -3.81
N SER A 16 -14.77 2.38 -3.67
CA SER A 16 -13.38 2.85 -3.63
C SER A 16 -12.64 2.67 -4.96
N VAL A 17 -11.58 3.45 -5.17
CA VAL A 17 -10.71 3.36 -6.36
C VAL A 17 -9.24 3.22 -5.95
N PHE A 18 -8.66 2.06 -6.25
CA PHE A 18 -7.28 1.68 -5.92
C PHE A 18 -6.26 1.96 -7.05
N CYS A 19 -6.50 2.93 -7.93
CA CYS A 19 -5.57 3.30 -9.00
C CYS A 19 -5.85 4.70 -9.54
N VAL A 20 -4.84 5.31 -10.17
CA VAL A 20 -4.88 6.71 -10.61
C VAL A 20 -5.15 6.85 -12.12
N GLU A 21 -4.65 5.93 -12.95
CA GLU A 21 -4.59 6.15 -14.41
C GLU A 21 -5.74 5.51 -15.20
N SER A 22 -6.07 4.24 -14.88
CA SER A 22 -6.99 3.41 -15.69
C SER A 22 -8.26 2.97 -14.96
N GLY A 23 -8.69 3.70 -13.92
CA GLY A 23 -9.86 3.32 -13.10
C GLY A 23 -9.56 2.15 -12.15
N GLN A 24 -10.59 1.48 -11.63
CA GLN A 24 -10.40 0.44 -10.61
C GLN A 24 -9.67 -0.80 -11.17
N LYS A 25 -8.49 -1.12 -10.60
CA LYS A 25 -7.72 -2.34 -10.89
C LYS A 25 -8.56 -3.58 -10.65
N ASN A 26 -8.52 -4.52 -11.60
CA ASN A 26 -9.21 -5.79 -11.51
C ASN A 26 -8.45 -6.91 -12.24
N TYR A 27 -8.75 -8.16 -11.88
CA TYR A 27 -8.30 -9.35 -12.59
C TYR A 27 -9.48 -10.32 -12.80
N TRP A 28 -9.32 -11.29 -13.69
CA TRP A 28 -10.32 -12.33 -13.93
C TRP A 28 -10.05 -13.56 -13.05
N ASP A 29 -11.04 -13.97 -12.26
CA ASP A 29 -11.00 -15.22 -11.51
C ASP A 29 -11.62 -16.36 -12.34
N PRO A 30 -10.84 -17.38 -12.75
CA PRO A 30 -11.34 -18.44 -13.61
C PRO A 30 -12.18 -19.49 -12.88
N ILE A 31 -12.11 -19.56 -11.54
CA ILE A 31 -12.83 -20.58 -10.75
C ILE A 31 -14.29 -20.16 -10.59
N PHE A 32 -14.52 -18.89 -10.25
CA PHE A 32 -15.86 -18.33 -10.04
C PHE A 32 -16.36 -17.52 -11.24
N ASN A 33 -15.54 -17.36 -12.29
CA ASN A 33 -15.91 -16.70 -13.53
C ASN A 33 -16.38 -15.25 -13.32
N VAL A 34 -15.63 -14.50 -12.51
CA VAL A 34 -15.94 -13.10 -12.12
C VAL A 34 -14.72 -12.20 -12.25
N ARG A 35 -14.95 -10.91 -12.53
CA ARG A 35 -13.90 -9.88 -12.42
C ARG A 35 -13.80 -9.40 -10.97
N VAL A 36 -12.60 -9.48 -10.43
CA VAL A 36 -12.33 -9.21 -9.01
C VAL A 36 -11.54 -7.90 -8.89
N PRO A 37 -12.03 -6.90 -8.13
CA PRO A 37 -11.26 -5.69 -7.86
C PRO A 37 -10.10 -5.98 -6.90
N PHE A 38 -8.99 -5.23 -7.00
CA PHE A 38 -7.90 -5.34 -6.02
C PHE A 38 -7.09 -4.03 -5.91
N SER A 39 -6.37 -3.86 -4.81
CA SER A 39 -5.26 -2.91 -4.69
C SER A 39 -3.94 -3.68 -4.74
N SER A 40 -2.99 -3.21 -5.55
CA SER A 40 -1.69 -3.86 -5.67
C SER A 40 -0.90 -3.79 -4.36
N GLY A 41 -0.11 -4.83 -4.06
CA GLY A 41 0.73 -4.85 -2.84
C GLY A 41 1.68 -3.65 -2.73
N GLN A 42 2.14 -3.07 -3.86
CA GLN A 42 2.94 -1.85 -3.86
C GLN A 42 2.20 -0.62 -3.30
N GLN A 43 0.89 -0.53 -3.57
CA GLN A 43 0.06 0.56 -3.04
C GLN A 43 -0.16 0.38 -1.54
N VAL A 44 -0.52 -0.84 -1.11
CA VAL A 44 -0.66 -1.19 0.32
C VAL A 44 0.64 -0.90 1.06
N LYS A 45 1.77 -1.35 0.48
CA LYS A 45 3.11 -1.09 1.02
C LYS A 45 3.41 0.40 1.15
N ARG A 46 3.17 1.19 0.11
CA ARG A 46 3.35 2.64 0.16
C ARG A 46 2.53 3.25 1.28
N SER A 47 1.25 2.89 1.41
CA SER A 47 0.37 3.40 2.46
C SER A 47 0.83 3.02 3.88
N ILE A 48 1.40 1.82 4.06
CA ILE A 48 1.99 1.41 5.34
C ILE A 48 3.26 2.22 5.64
N LEU A 49 4.18 2.38 4.67
CA LEU A 49 5.42 3.15 4.88
C LEU A 49 5.13 4.64 5.12
N GLU A 50 4.14 5.20 4.42
CA GLU A 50 3.65 6.57 4.65
C GLU A 50 3.07 6.70 6.07
N ALA A 51 2.27 5.74 6.54
CA ALA A 51 1.77 5.74 7.91
C ALA A 51 2.88 5.60 8.96
N ILE A 52 3.95 4.85 8.69
CA ILE A 52 5.12 4.77 9.58
C ILE A 52 5.80 6.14 9.68
N ASN A 53 6.03 6.81 8.55
CA ASN A 53 6.67 8.13 8.53
C ASN A 53 5.80 9.20 9.19
N ASP A 54 4.49 9.18 8.94
CA ASP A 54 3.51 10.09 9.57
C ASP A 54 3.57 9.95 11.11
N GLU A 55 3.59 8.71 11.62
CA GLU A 55 3.64 8.43 13.05
C GLU A 55 4.98 8.81 13.69
N LEU A 56 6.08 8.64 12.95
CA LEU A 56 7.42 9.05 13.38
C LEU A 56 7.68 10.55 13.19
N HIS A 57 6.78 11.27 12.51
CA HIS A 57 6.93 12.67 12.14
C HIS A 57 8.23 12.95 11.37
N VAL A 58 8.55 12.08 10.41
CA VAL A 58 9.75 12.19 9.57
C VAL A 58 9.39 12.28 8.11
N ASP A 59 10.24 12.93 7.34
CA ASP A 59 10.11 12.94 5.88
C ASP A 59 10.50 11.58 5.28
N PRO A 60 9.85 11.15 4.19
CA PRO A 60 10.30 10.00 3.42
C PRO A 60 11.68 10.28 2.80
N SER A 61 12.42 9.21 2.50
CA SER A 61 13.69 9.33 1.81
C SER A 61 13.55 10.14 0.50
N PRO A 62 14.45 11.11 0.25
CA PRO A 62 14.40 11.85 -0.99
C PRO A 62 14.75 10.94 -2.16
N ILE A 63 14.08 11.21 -3.28
CA ILE A 63 14.18 10.42 -4.50
C ILE A 63 14.68 11.33 -5.62
N THR A 64 15.67 10.85 -6.39
CA THR A 64 16.16 11.58 -7.56
C THR A 64 15.41 11.14 -8.82
N PHE A 65 14.71 12.10 -9.42
CA PHE A 65 14.04 11.94 -10.72
C PHE A 65 14.98 12.43 -11.83
N ALA A 66 15.43 11.50 -12.68
CA ALA A 66 16.29 11.82 -13.80
C ALA A 66 15.49 11.94 -15.10
N TRP A 67 15.81 12.95 -15.91
CA TRP A 67 15.16 13.24 -17.19
C TRP A 67 16.22 13.46 -18.27
N GLU A 68 15.93 13.08 -19.52
CA GLU A 68 16.86 13.21 -20.66
C GLU A 68 16.36 14.14 -21.77
N GLY A 69 17.23 15.08 -22.15
CA GLY A 69 17.13 15.82 -23.41
C GLY A 69 16.01 16.87 -23.48
N VAL A 70 15.87 17.49 -24.65
CA VAL A 70 14.91 18.59 -24.91
C VAL A 70 13.44 18.13 -24.80
N SER A 71 13.19 16.82 -24.95
CA SER A 71 11.84 16.22 -24.88
C SER A 71 11.48 15.69 -23.48
N LEU A 72 12.35 15.85 -22.48
CA LEU A 72 12.14 15.35 -21.11
C LEU A 72 11.71 13.88 -21.09
N LYS A 73 12.57 12.98 -21.59
CA LYS A 73 12.32 11.55 -21.48
C LYS A 73 12.63 11.07 -20.05
N GLU A 74 11.71 10.35 -19.44
CA GLU A 74 11.91 9.77 -18.10
C GLU A 74 13.07 8.77 -18.09
N LYS A 75 13.98 8.90 -17.11
CA LYS A 75 14.98 7.88 -16.78
C LYS A 75 14.61 7.16 -15.48
N GLU A 76 15.38 6.13 -15.15
CA GLU A 76 15.23 5.40 -13.89
C GLU A 76 15.33 6.33 -12.69
N VAL A 77 14.39 6.15 -11.78
CA VAL A 77 14.36 6.81 -10.48
C VAL A 77 15.43 6.20 -9.58
N THR A 78 16.25 7.04 -8.96
CA THR A 78 17.39 6.57 -8.14
C THR A 78 17.09 6.75 -6.65
N SER A 79 17.23 5.65 -5.89
CA SER A 79 17.10 5.65 -4.42
C SER A 79 18.44 5.94 -3.73
N LEU A 80 18.40 6.61 -2.58
CA LEU A 80 19.60 6.91 -1.78
C LEU A 80 20.35 5.67 -1.27
N CYS A 81 19.65 4.56 -1.01
CA CYS A 81 20.22 3.36 -0.38
C CYS A 81 20.78 3.65 1.02
N ASP A 82 19.98 4.33 1.86
CA ASP A 82 20.34 4.74 3.20
C ASP A 82 19.32 4.22 4.23
N PRO A 83 19.73 3.31 5.14
CA PRO A 83 18.84 2.69 6.12
C PRO A 83 18.47 3.62 7.29
N GLN A 84 19.00 4.84 7.33
CA GLN A 84 18.57 5.85 8.30
C GLN A 84 17.17 6.39 8.00
N TYR A 85 16.71 6.23 6.75
CA TYR A 85 15.32 6.50 6.38
C TYR A 85 14.47 5.25 6.58
N TYR A 86 13.43 5.36 7.41
CA TYR A 86 12.57 4.25 7.77
C TYR A 86 11.86 3.62 6.56
N ASP A 87 11.42 4.43 5.59
CA ASP A 87 10.81 3.94 4.35
C ASP A 87 11.78 3.11 3.51
N GLN A 88 13.09 3.42 3.51
CA GLN A 88 14.09 2.60 2.85
C GLN A 88 14.49 1.36 3.67
N LEU A 89 14.65 1.51 4.99
CA LEU A 89 14.98 0.39 5.86
C LEU A 89 13.92 -0.72 5.79
N PHE A 90 12.64 -0.33 5.86
CA PHE A 90 11.49 -1.25 5.85
C PHE A 90 10.97 -1.53 4.43
N GLY A 91 11.12 -0.59 3.50
CA GLY A 91 10.71 -0.75 2.11
C GLY A 91 11.73 -1.47 1.22
N GLY A 92 13.00 -1.48 1.61
CA GLY A 92 14.11 -1.93 0.76
C GLY A 92 14.37 -1.00 -0.41
N TRP A 93 15.42 -1.29 -1.17
CA TRP A 93 15.83 -0.49 -2.32
C TRP A 93 16.51 -1.36 -3.37
N MET A 94 16.55 -0.83 -4.58
CA MET A 94 17.38 -1.38 -5.65
C MET A 94 17.93 -0.20 -6.45
N ASN A 95 19.25 -0.08 -6.49
CA ASN A 95 19.93 0.92 -7.28
C ASN A 95 20.92 0.23 -8.21
N THR A 96 20.60 0.24 -9.49
CA THR A 96 21.36 -0.36 -10.60
C THR A 96 22.41 0.59 -11.17
N ASN A 97 22.36 1.86 -10.79
CA ASN A 97 23.17 2.92 -11.34
C ASN A 97 24.17 3.42 -10.29
N GLY A 98 25.44 3.51 -10.65
CA GLY A 98 26.37 4.37 -9.92
C GLY A 98 25.82 5.79 -9.81
N THR A 99 26.29 6.57 -8.82
CA THR A 99 25.90 7.98 -8.64
C THR A 99 26.15 8.78 -9.93
N GLU A 100 25.44 9.89 -10.16
CA GLU A 100 25.67 10.71 -11.37
C GLU A 100 27.13 11.20 -11.49
N GLU A 101 27.82 11.39 -10.37
CA GLU A 101 29.26 11.65 -10.31
C GLU A 101 30.12 10.48 -10.82
N GLU A 102 29.69 9.23 -10.59
CA GLU A 102 30.34 8.02 -11.11
C GLU A 102 30.10 7.84 -12.62
N LYS A 103 29.05 8.47 -13.19
CA LYS A 103 28.78 8.46 -14.64
C LYS A 103 29.59 9.51 -15.42
N THR A 104 30.01 10.61 -14.78
CA THR A 104 30.74 11.73 -15.42
C THR A 104 32.25 11.50 -15.51
N LYS A 105 32.82 10.77 -14.55
CA LYS A 105 34.15 10.16 -14.71
C LYS A 105 33.94 8.89 -15.54
N LYS A 106 34.83 8.54 -16.48
CA LYS A 106 34.84 7.23 -17.17
C LYS A 106 35.19 6.09 -16.19
N ALA A 107 34.55 6.06 -15.02
CA ALA A 107 34.73 5.08 -13.98
C ALA A 107 33.75 3.93 -14.22
N GLU A 108 34.19 2.73 -13.84
CA GLU A 108 33.48 1.47 -13.97
C GLU A 108 32.02 1.60 -13.49
N LYS A 109 31.07 0.96 -14.20
CA LYS A 109 29.67 0.88 -13.76
C LYS A 109 29.65 0.47 -12.28
N GLY A 110 29.20 1.37 -11.41
CA GLY A 110 29.02 1.10 -9.99
C GLY A 110 28.21 -0.18 -9.79
N ARG A 111 28.57 -0.97 -8.78
CA ARG A 111 27.88 -2.23 -8.49
C ARG A 111 26.46 -1.96 -8.02
N THR A 112 25.52 -2.82 -8.43
CA THR A 112 24.13 -2.71 -8.00
C THR A 112 24.03 -2.87 -6.49
N LEU A 113 23.39 -1.90 -5.83
CA LEU A 113 23.03 -1.98 -4.41
C LEU A 113 21.60 -2.50 -4.30
N LYS A 114 21.38 -3.54 -3.51
CA LYS A 114 20.07 -4.16 -3.42
C LYS A 114 19.77 -4.67 -2.02
N ARG A 115 18.67 -4.18 -1.46
CA ARG A 115 18.09 -4.67 -0.21
C ARG A 115 16.66 -5.11 -0.42
N ARG A 116 16.32 -6.30 0.06
CA ARG A 116 14.92 -6.76 0.08
C ARG A 116 14.21 -6.15 1.29
N SER A 117 12.94 -5.84 1.09
CA SER A 117 12.07 -5.36 2.17
C SER A 117 11.89 -6.46 3.22
N PRO A 118 12.07 -6.16 4.52
CA PRO A 118 11.70 -7.07 5.60
C PRO A 118 10.18 -7.27 5.72
N LEU A 119 9.39 -6.42 5.06
CA LEU A 119 7.93 -6.49 5.01
C LEU A 119 7.48 -7.07 3.66
N SER A 120 7.00 -8.32 3.67
CA SER A 120 6.35 -8.92 2.50
C SER A 120 4.85 -8.67 2.58
N ILE A 121 4.33 -7.82 1.69
CA ILE A 121 2.96 -7.30 1.75
C ILE A 121 2.17 -7.82 0.55
N SER A 122 1.05 -8.47 0.80
CA SER A 122 0.16 -8.97 -0.26
C SER A 122 -0.64 -7.85 -0.92
N ALA A 123 -1.20 -8.13 -2.10
CA ALA A 123 -2.24 -7.27 -2.66
C ALA A 123 -3.47 -7.30 -1.75
N MET A 124 -4.12 -6.14 -1.55
CA MET A 124 -5.41 -6.11 -0.90
C MET A 124 -6.48 -6.56 -1.89
N ARG A 125 -7.08 -7.72 -1.64
CA ARG A 125 -8.03 -8.38 -2.54
C ARG A 125 -9.26 -8.86 -1.75
N PRO A 126 -10.39 -9.14 -2.40
CA PRO A 126 -11.54 -9.72 -1.72
C PRO A 126 -11.15 -11.00 -0.96
N LEU A 127 -11.71 -11.18 0.23
CA LEU A 127 -11.56 -12.38 1.05
C LEU A 127 -11.88 -13.64 0.23
N HIS A 128 -12.90 -13.52 -0.62
CA HIS A 128 -13.29 -14.50 -1.63
C HIS A 128 -13.76 -13.77 -2.90
N PRO A 129 -13.58 -14.31 -4.12
CA PRO A 129 -14.02 -13.66 -5.37
C PRO A 129 -15.49 -13.23 -5.38
N LEU A 130 -16.37 -14.00 -4.73
CA LEU A 130 -17.80 -13.71 -4.60
C LEU A 130 -18.16 -12.64 -3.55
N LEU A 131 -17.19 -12.20 -2.74
CA LEU A 131 -17.37 -11.20 -1.68
C LEU A 131 -16.80 -9.82 -2.06
N GLY A 132 -16.37 -9.65 -3.32
CA GLY A 132 -15.94 -8.37 -3.86
C GLY A 132 -16.56 -8.14 -5.23
N GLN A 133 -16.97 -6.91 -5.50
CA GLN A 133 -17.65 -6.55 -6.73
C GLN A 133 -17.07 -5.28 -7.35
N ILE A 134 -17.17 -5.21 -8.67
CA ILE A 134 -16.89 -4.00 -9.43
C ILE A 134 -18.22 -3.33 -9.72
N PHE A 135 -18.44 -2.16 -9.13
CA PHE A 135 -19.60 -1.33 -9.39
C PHE A 135 -19.27 -0.29 -10.46
N GLN A 136 -20.11 -0.17 -11.49
CA GLN A 136 -19.96 0.87 -12.50
C GLN A 136 -20.78 2.10 -12.10
N GLU A 137 -20.09 3.20 -11.83
CA GLU A 137 -20.71 4.47 -11.50
C GLU A 137 -20.75 5.37 -12.74
N LYS A 138 -21.88 6.05 -12.95
CA LYS A 138 -22.00 7.12 -13.96
C LYS A 138 -21.75 8.46 -13.28
N ILE A 139 -20.73 9.19 -13.71
CA ILE A 139 -20.36 10.48 -13.14
C ILE A 139 -20.78 11.61 -14.09
N SER A 140 -21.39 12.66 -13.53
CA SER A 140 -21.57 13.94 -14.22
C SER A 140 -20.69 15.01 -13.58
N PHE A 141 -20.24 15.96 -14.41
CA PHE A 141 -19.72 17.23 -13.94
C PHE A 141 -20.77 18.28 -14.26
N ASP A 142 -21.47 18.73 -13.22
CA ASP A 142 -22.51 19.75 -13.33
C ASP A 142 -22.08 21.00 -12.59
N ARG A 143 -22.06 22.12 -13.32
CA ARG A 143 -21.73 23.45 -12.80
C ARG A 143 -22.72 24.51 -13.28
N ARG A 144 -23.93 24.07 -13.66
CA ARG A 144 -25.00 24.96 -14.12
C ARG A 144 -25.52 25.90 -13.04
N ASP A 145 -25.22 25.61 -11.78
CA ASP A 145 -25.62 26.43 -10.62
C ASP A 145 -24.87 27.77 -10.57
N ARG A 146 -23.72 27.91 -11.24
CA ARG A 146 -22.90 29.14 -11.24
C ARG A 146 -22.28 29.44 -12.61
N PRO A 147 -23.07 29.68 -13.68
CA PRO A 147 -22.54 29.82 -15.03
C PRO A 147 -21.57 30.99 -15.18
N GLU A 148 -21.82 32.11 -14.49
CA GLU A 148 -21.07 33.37 -14.63
C GLU A 148 -19.60 33.31 -14.20
N ILE A 149 -19.20 32.30 -13.39
CA ILE A 149 -17.81 32.15 -12.94
C ILE A 149 -17.03 31.14 -13.78
N HIS A 150 -17.67 30.53 -14.78
CA HIS A 150 -17.11 29.43 -15.56
C HIS A 150 -16.84 29.87 -17.00
N LYS A 151 -15.61 29.69 -17.46
CA LYS A 151 -15.24 29.99 -18.85
C LYS A 151 -15.56 28.81 -19.77
N VAL A 152 -16.41 29.03 -20.76
CA VAL A 152 -16.65 28.08 -21.86
C VAL A 152 -15.78 28.45 -23.04
N VAL A 153 -15.06 27.48 -23.60
CA VAL A 153 -14.30 27.64 -24.84
C VAL A 153 -14.77 26.58 -25.82
N VAL A 154 -15.39 27.02 -26.92
CA VAL A 154 -15.74 26.18 -28.05
C VAL A 154 -14.73 26.43 -29.16
N ARG A 155 -14.20 25.36 -29.76
CA ARG A 155 -13.22 25.45 -30.84
C ARG A 155 -13.79 24.90 -32.13
N ASP A 156 -13.43 25.53 -33.25
CA ASP A 156 -13.76 25.06 -34.60
C ASP A 156 -12.93 23.82 -35.00
N THR A 157 -13.16 23.30 -36.21
CA THR A 157 -12.43 22.16 -36.77
C THR A 157 -10.94 22.42 -37.01
N SER A 158 -10.53 23.69 -37.05
CA SER A 158 -9.14 24.13 -37.18
C SER A 158 -8.47 24.35 -35.82
N GLY A 159 -9.22 24.20 -34.72
CA GLY A 159 -8.75 24.36 -33.36
C GLY A 159 -8.76 25.80 -32.84
N ASN A 160 -9.34 26.76 -33.56
CA ASN A 160 -9.44 28.15 -33.12
C ASN A 160 -10.67 28.36 -32.22
N ALA A 161 -10.59 29.28 -31.25
CA ALA A 161 -11.72 29.60 -30.39
C ALA A 161 -12.80 30.37 -31.17
N MET A 162 -14.06 29.97 -31.01
CA MET A 162 -15.22 30.62 -31.61
C MET A 162 -15.65 31.87 -30.82
N SER A 163 -16.30 32.82 -31.49
CA SER A 163 -16.97 33.95 -30.82
C SER A 163 -18.29 33.53 -30.17
N GLU A 164 -18.84 34.37 -29.30
CA GLU A 164 -20.09 34.09 -28.59
C GLU A 164 -21.27 33.96 -29.57
N GLU A 165 -21.35 34.82 -30.59
CA GLU A 165 -22.42 34.81 -31.59
C GLU A 165 -22.43 33.51 -32.40
N ALA A 166 -21.25 33.02 -32.78
CA ALA A 166 -21.09 31.76 -33.50
C ALA A 166 -21.45 30.55 -32.61
N ILE A 167 -21.24 30.65 -31.29
CA ILE A 167 -21.66 29.63 -30.34
C ILE A 167 -23.19 29.64 -30.17
N GLU A 168 -23.81 30.82 -30.09
CA GLU A 168 -25.27 30.96 -30.01
C GLU A 168 -25.98 30.38 -31.25
N GLU A 169 -25.48 30.68 -32.45
CA GLU A 169 -25.99 30.12 -33.70
C GLU A 169 -25.84 28.59 -33.73
N LEU A 170 -24.70 28.06 -33.26
CA LEU A 170 -24.46 26.62 -33.18
C LEU A 170 -25.40 25.91 -32.18
N LEU A 171 -25.79 26.60 -31.11
CA LEU A 171 -26.70 26.07 -30.10
C LEU A 171 -28.17 26.24 -30.47
N ALA A 172 -28.51 27.11 -31.42
CA ALA A 172 -29.88 27.38 -31.83
C ALA A 172 -30.61 26.08 -32.26
N GLY A 173 -31.77 25.83 -31.67
CA GLY A 173 -32.56 24.62 -31.94
C GLY A 173 -32.03 23.33 -31.28
N THR A 174 -30.98 23.40 -30.45
CA THR A 174 -30.47 22.26 -29.68
C THR A 174 -30.82 22.36 -28.19
N ASN A 175 -30.99 21.22 -27.52
CA ASN A 175 -31.14 21.16 -26.05
C ASN A 175 -29.79 20.90 -25.34
N ARG A 176 -28.67 21.37 -25.93
CA ARG A 176 -27.32 21.13 -25.38
C ARG A 176 -27.01 22.12 -24.27
N SER A 177 -26.46 21.60 -23.17
CA SER A 177 -25.88 22.42 -22.10
C SER A 177 -24.36 22.32 -22.14
N LEU A 178 -23.68 23.47 -22.13
CA LEU A 178 -22.20 23.54 -22.16
C LEU A 178 -21.56 23.44 -20.75
N TYR A 179 -22.33 23.70 -19.70
CA TYR A 179 -21.90 23.63 -18.29
C TYR A 179 -22.17 22.28 -17.62
N HIS A 180 -22.76 21.34 -18.35
CA HIS A 180 -23.00 19.98 -17.90
C HIS A 180 -22.33 18.98 -18.84
N LYS A 181 -21.44 18.14 -18.29
CA LYS A 181 -20.77 17.07 -19.05
C LYS A 181 -20.96 15.73 -18.37
N TRP A 182 -21.42 14.74 -19.14
CA TRP A 182 -21.30 13.34 -18.76
C TRP A 182 -19.86 12.90 -18.91
N ILE A 183 -19.28 12.34 -17.86
CA ILE A 183 -17.96 11.71 -17.95
C ILE A 183 -18.19 10.31 -18.54
N GLN A 184 -17.94 10.17 -19.84
CA GLN A 184 -18.21 8.93 -20.60
C GLN A 184 -17.24 7.78 -20.27
N LYS A 185 -16.20 8.00 -19.46
CA LYS A 185 -15.26 6.96 -19.08
C LYS A 185 -15.88 6.09 -17.99
N ASP A 186 -15.94 4.78 -18.23
CA ASP A 186 -16.45 3.79 -17.27
C ASP A 186 -15.72 3.91 -15.94
N SER A 187 -16.39 4.53 -14.98
CA SER A 187 -15.86 4.80 -13.66
C SER A 187 -16.22 3.63 -12.77
N THR A 188 -15.34 2.65 -12.72
CA THR A 188 -15.50 1.48 -11.87
C THR A 188 -15.08 1.75 -10.43
N ARG A 189 -15.74 1.09 -9.49
CA ARG A 189 -15.51 1.15 -8.05
C ARG A 189 -15.38 -0.25 -7.48
N ALA A 190 -14.59 -0.40 -6.44
CA ALA A 190 -14.48 -1.60 -5.63
C ALA A 190 -15.41 -1.50 -4.41
N THR A 191 -16.21 -2.53 -4.19
CA THR A 191 -16.98 -2.72 -2.95
C THR A 191 -16.85 -4.17 -2.49
N GLY A 192 -16.84 -4.41 -1.18
CA GLY A 192 -16.87 -5.76 -0.60
C GLY A 192 -15.98 -5.96 0.63
N LEU A 193 -15.70 -7.22 0.95
CA LEU A 193 -14.84 -7.62 2.07
C LEU A 193 -13.45 -7.98 1.55
N PHE A 194 -12.44 -7.23 1.94
CA PHE A 194 -11.07 -7.33 1.45
C PHE A 194 -10.13 -7.80 2.54
N VAL A 195 -9.12 -8.57 2.17
CA VAL A 195 -8.01 -8.94 3.02
C VAL A 195 -6.70 -8.40 2.48
N TYR A 196 -5.79 -8.12 3.39
CA TYR A 196 -4.37 -7.93 3.13
C TYR A 196 -3.57 -8.76 4.13
N ASP A 197 -2.39 -9.19 3.72
CA ASP A 197 -1.49 -10.01 4.52
C ASP A 197 -0.12 -9.33 4.58
N VAL A 198 0.53 -9.39 5.73
CA VAL A 198 1.90 -8.91 5.93
C VAL A 198 2.70 -10.01 6.62
N ALA A 199 3.86 -10.35 6.05
CA ALA A 199 4.88 -11.12 6.75
C ALA A 199 6.05 -10.20 7.10
N ILE A 200 6.45 -10.23 8.38
CA ILE A 200 7.52 -9.43 8.96
C ILE A 200 8.69 -10.36 9.25
N ASP A 201 9.82 -10.17 8.57
CA ASP A 201 11.06 -10.90 8.88
C ASP A 201 11.87 -10.16 9.94
N LEU A 202 11.75 -10.60 11.19
CA LEU A 202 12.38 -9.95 12.35
C LEU A 202 13.91 -9.92 12.25
N ARG A 203 14.51 -10.87 11.53
CA ARG A 203 15.98 -10.96 11.39
C ARG A 203 16.56 -9.84 10.55
N THR A 204 15.76 -9.31 9.62
CA THR A 204 16.17 -8.26 8.67
C THR A 204 15.49 -6.93 8.92
N LEU A 205 14.44 -6.89 9.76
CA LEU A 205 13.64 -5.68 10.02
C LEU A 205 14.47 -4.45 10.36
N PHE A 206 15.45 -4.62 11.25
CA PHE A 206 16.35 -3.55 11.70
C PHE A 206 17.82 -3.80 11.33
N ALA A 207 18.09 -4.76 10.45
CA ALA A 207 19.45 -5.20 10.11
C ALA A 207 19.78 -4.92 8.65
N VAL A 208 20.97 -4.39 8.36
CA VAL A 208 21.51 -4.22 7.00
C VAL A 208 22.80 -5.03 6.81
N SER A 209 22.93 -5.70 5.68
CA SER A 209 24.11 -6.52 5.38
C SER A 209 25.33 -5.65 5.11
N VAL A 210 26.48 -6.03 5.68
CA VAL A 210 27.79 -5.42 5.36
C VAL A 210 28.55 -6.16 4.27
N ASN A 211 27.97 -7.23 3.73
CA ASN A 211 28.57 -8.05 2.69
C ASN A 211 28.87 -7.19 1.43
N GLN A 212 30.12 -7.23 0.95
CA GLN A 212 30.55 -6.48 -0.24
C GLN A 212 30.57 -7.32 -1.52
N MET A 213 30.32 -8.62 -1.44
CA MET A 213 30.11 -9.50 -2.60
C MET A 213 28.70 -9.35 -3.18
N GLU A 214 27.70 -9.05 -2.35
CA GLU A 214 26.34 -8.71 -2.76
C GLU A 214 25.88 -7.49 -1.93
N PRO A 215 26.30 -6.27 -2.30
CA PRO A 215 26.20 -5.12 -1.42
C PRO A 215 24.78 -4.60 -1.27
N GLU A 216 24.35 -4.41 -0.01
CA GLU A 216 23.21 -3.56 0.34
C GLU A 216 23.63 -2.08 0.40
N LEU A 217 24.87 -1.82 0.82
CA LEU A 217 25.43 -0.50 1.11
C LEU A 217 26.85 -0.34 0.56
N LYS A 218 27.24 0.90 0.25
CA LYS A 218 28.64 1.26 -0.02
C LYS A 218 29.46 1.21 1.29
N LYS A 219 30.78 1.04 1.17
CA LYS A 219 31.69 0.96 2.34
C LYS A 219 31.65 2.22 3.19
N GLU A 220 31.62 3.38 2.54
CA GLU A 220 31.58 4.68 3.21
C GLU A 220 30.31 4.81 4.07
N LYS A 221 29.18 4.29 3.57
CA LYS A 221 27.92 4.28 4.32
C LYS A 221 27.98 3.31 5.51
N ILE A 222 28.66 2.17 5.39
CA ILE A 222 28.86 1.23 6.52
C ILE A 222 29.66 1.91 7.64
N ASP A 223 30.72 2.62 7.29
CA ASP A 223 31.56 3.33 8.28
C ASP A 223 30.79 4.48 8.94
N GLU A 224 30.02 5.25 8.17
CA GLU A 224 29.11 6.29 8.70
C GLU A 224 28.09 5.70 9.70
N LEU A 225 27.48 4.55 9.39
CA LEU A 225 26.50 3.93 10.30
C LEU A 225 27.14 3.48 11.61
N ARG A 226 28.39 2.97 11.57
CA ARG A 226 29.15 2.63 12.79
C ARG A 226 29.44 3.85 13.64
N GLU A 227 29.84 4.96 13.02
CA GLU A 227 30.06 6.23 13.71
C GLU A 227 28.76 6.75 14.35
N LYS A 228 27.61 6.48 13.72
CA LYS A 228 26.27 6.79 14.24
C LYS A 228 25.71 5.74 15.21
N GLY A 229 26.54 4.83 15.70
CA GLY A 229 26.20 3.90 16.77
C GLY A 229 25.42 2.65 16.34
N TRP A 230 25.36 2.33 15.04
CA TRP A 230 24.79 1.06 14.60
C TRP A 230 25.61 -0.12 15.11
N VAL A 231 24.92 -1.12 15.66
CA VAL A 231 25.55 -2.23 16.38
C VAL A 231 26.01 -3.28 15.39
N SER A 232 27.29 -3.67 15.44
CA SER A 232 27.79 -4.79 14.64
C SER A 232 27.27 -6.11 15.21
N SER A 233 26.67 -6.92 14.35
CA SER A 233 26.08 -8.21 14.73
C SER A 233 26.18 -9.20 13.55
N ARG A 234 25.71 -10.42 13.79
CA ARG A 234 25.62 -11.48 12.79
C ARG A 234 24.26 -12.15 12.91
N ASN A 235 23.62 -12.36 11.76
CA ASN A 235 22.42 -13.18 11.66
C ASN A 235 22.65 -14.37 10.72
N VAL A 236 21.60 -15.13 10.43
CA VAL A 236 21.65 -16.31 9.55
C VAL A 236 22.12 -16.01 8.11
N PHE A 237 22.10 -14.73 7.70
CA PHE A 237 22.55 -14.29 6.37
C PHE A 237 24.00 -13.79 6.36
N GLY A 238 24.60 -13.56 7.53
CA GLY A 238 25.99 -13.12 7.69
C GLY A 238 26.14 -11.92 8.60
N GLU A 239 27.29 -11.26 8.48
CA GLU A 239 27.62 -10.05 9.23
C GLU A 239 26.71 -8.88 8.79
N CYS A 240 26.24 -8.10 9.76
CA CYS A 240 25.29 -7.01 9.55
C CYS A 240 25.48 -5.88 10.56
N LEU A 241 24.87 -4.73 10.26
CA LEU A 241 24.67 -3.65 11.22
C LEU A 241 23.21 -3.59 11.65
N ILE A 242 22.96 -3.44 12.93
CA ILE A 242 21.63 -3.35 13.54
C ILE A 242 21.36 -1.91 13.96
N MET A 243 20.15 -1.43 13.68
CA MET A 243 19.69 -0.12 14.13
C MET A 243 19.80 0.01 15.66
N PRO A 244 20.30 1.15 16.19
CA PRO A 244 20.46 1.35 17.63
C PRO A 244 19.19 1.07 18.42
N LYS A 245 19.34 0.57 19.65
CA LYS A 245 18.21 0.19 20.51
C LYS A 245 17.23 1.35 20.73
N GLU A 246 17.72 2.55 20.98
CA GLU A 246 16.91 3.75 21.21
C GLU A 246 16.02 4.05 19.99
N ASN A 247 16.56 3.95 18.78
CA ASN A 247 15.79 4.15 17.55
C ASN A 247 14.77 3.01 17.34
N ARG A 248 15.09 1.77 17.75
CA ARG A 248 14.16 0.64 17.69
C ARG A 248 12.98 0.82 18.65
N GLU A 249 13.23 1.31 19.85
CA GLU A 249 12.20 1.61 20.86
C GLU A 249 11.20 2.66 20.38
N ILE A 250 11.64 3.60 19.53
CA ILE A 250 10.77 4.58 18.87
C ILE A 250 10.05 3.98 17.65
N ALA A 251 10.76 3.20 16.83
CA ALA A 251 10.23 2.66 15.57
C ALA A 251 9.17 1.57 15.78
N ILE A 252 9.31 0.72 16.81
CA ILE A 252 8.43 -0.44 17.03
C ILE A 252 6.96 -0.03 17.21
N PRO A 253 6.61 0.92 18.10
CA PRO A 253 5.22 1.41 18.22
C PRO A 253 4.68 1.97 16.91
N ALA A 254 5.48 2.74 16.17
CA ALA A 254 5.06 3.32 14.90
C ALA A 254 4.78 2.25 13.84
N ILE A 255 5.62 1.21 13.76
CA ILE A 255 5.42 0.07 12.86
C ILE A 255 4.12 -0.67 13.21
N ALA A 256 3.91 -0.99 14.49
CA ALA A 256 2.71 -1.69 14.94
C ALA A 256 1.44 -0.90 14.60
N LYS A 257 1.40 0.38 14.96
CA LYS A 257 0.27 1.28 14.67
C LYS A 257 0.02 1.40 13.18
N ALA A 258 1.06 1.59 12.37
CA ALA A 258 0.94 1.70 10.92
C ALA A 258 0.42 0.40 10.27
N LEU A 259 0.87 -0.78 10.71
CA LEU A 259 0.42 -2.07 10.17
C LEU A 259 -1.08 -2.34 10.40
N ILE A 260 -1.63 -1.79 11.48
CA ILE A 260 -3.05 -1.91 11.84
C ILE A 260 -3.89 -0.79 11.19
N ASN A 261 -3.39 0.46 11.26
CA ASN A 261 -4.17 1.67 11.00
C ASN A 261 -3.81 2.41 9.70
N TRP A 262 -2.99 1.83 8.82
CA TRP A 262 -2.70 2.44 7.51
C TRP A 262 -3.99 2.66 6.70
N ARG A 263 -4.00 3.71 5.87
CA ARG A 263 -5.14 4.09 5.04
C ARG A 263 -4.71 4.32 3.59
N ILE A 264 -5.62 4.09 2.64
CA ILE A 264 -5.37 4.47 1.25
C ILE A 264 -5.84 5.90 1.04
N SER A 265 -4.89 6.84 0.98
CA SER A 265 -5.08 8.24 0.60
C SER A 265 -5.11 8.38 -0.93
N SER A 266 -6.14 7.84 -1.60
CA SER A 266 -6.28 8.01 -3.05
C SER A 266 -7.03 9.31 -3.37
N ASN A 267 -6.37 10.29 -3.97
CA ASN A 267 -6.99 11.52 -4.47
C ASN A 267 -8.07 11.30 -5.56
N GLN A 268 -8.28 10.07 -6.05
CA GLN A 268 -9.29 9.74 -7.06
C GLN A 268 -10.58 9.15 -6.50
N SER A 269 -10.61 8.73 -5.23
CA SER A 269 -11.88 8.37 -4.60
C SER A 269 -12.63 9.66 -4.26
N ARG A 270 -13.39 10.17 -5.24
CA ARG A 270 -14.37 11.25 -5.02
C ARG A 270 -15.43 10.86 -3.97
N THR A 271 -15.49 9.58 -3.62
CA THR A 271 -16.28 9.00 -2.55
C THR A 271 -15.36 8.68 -1.37
N PHE A 272 -15.69 9.23 -0.21
CA PHE A 272 -15.02 8.89 1.04
C PHE A 272 -15.46 7.49 1.50
N SER A 273 -14.50 6.62 1.81
CA SER A 273 -14.73 5.31 2.41
C SER A 273 -13.93 5.21 3.71
N LEU A 274 -14.59 4.80 4.80
CA LEU A 274 -13.91 4.55 6.07
C LEU A 274 -12.90 3.40 5.95
N MET A 275 -13.17 2.47 5.04
CA MET A 275 -12.41 1.23 4.87
C MET A 275 -12.13 0.53 6.20
N GLU A 276 -13.16 0.43 7.04
CA GLU A 276 -13.04 -0.01 8.42
C GLU A 276 -12.43 -1.41 8.51
N THR A 277 -11.47 -1.55 9.43
CA THR A 277 -10.90 -2.85 9.77
C THR A 277 -11.91 -3.62 10.61
N LEU A 278 -12.37 -4.76 10.09
CA LEU A 278 -13.35 -5.65 10.74
C LEU A 278 -12.67 -6.65 11.67
N ALA A 279 -11.52 -7.16 11.28
CA ALA A 279 -10.75 -8.10 12.11
C ALA A 279 -9.26 -8.06 11.75
N ILE A 280 -8.41 -8.31 12.75
CA ILE A 280 -6.98 -8.56 12.59
C ILE A 280 -6.67 -9.95 13.15
N ALA A 281 -5.90 -10.75 12.42
CA ALA A 281 -5.32 -11.99 12.89
C ALA A 281 -3.80 -11.85 12.94
N ILE A 282 -3.17 -12.24 14.05
CA ILE A 282 -1.72 -12.24 14.24
C ILE A 282 -1.25 -13.65 14.60
N SER A 283 -0.17 -14.11 13.98
CA SER A 283 0.36 -15.45 14.21
C SER A 283 1.83 -15.56 13.82
N ASP A 284 2.52 -16.55 14.34
CA ASP A 284 3.86 -16.96 13.89
C ASP A 284 3.79 -18.06 12.79
N ASN A 285 2.58 -18.42 12.35
CA ASN A 285 2.28 -19.42 11.33
C ASN A 285 1.31 -18.84 10.30
N ALA A 286 1.77 -18.65 9.06
CA ALA A 286 0.97 -18.10 7.98
C ALA A 286 -0.33 -18.89 7.70
N ASN A 287 -0.33 -20.21 7.93
CA ASN A 287 -1.50 -21.05 7.65
C ASN A 287 -2.64 -20.81 8.65
N THR A 288 -2.32 -20.47 9.91
CA THR A 288 -3.38 -20.22 10.90
C THR A 288 -4.12 -18.91 10.61
N LEU A 289 -3.46 -17.91 10.00
CA LEU A 289 -4.14 -16.70 9.52
C LEU A 289 -5.23 -17.02 8.48
N ALA A 290 -4.92 -17.94 7.56
CA ALA A 290 -5.86 -18.35 6.52
C ALA A 290 -7.04 -19.16 7.08
N GLY A 291 -6.86 -19.84 8.21
CA GLY A 291 -7.93 -20.48 8.96
C GLY A 291 -8.77 -19.48 9.78
N ALA A 292 -8.11 -18.49 10.38
CA ALA A 292 -8.73 -17.54 11.32
C ALA A 292 -9.61 -16.50 10.64
N ILE A 293 -9.27 -16.03 9.44
CA ILE A 293 -10.11 -15.14 8.63
C ILE A 293 -10.29 -15.82 7.27
N ARG A 294 -11.48 -16.41 7.08
CA ARG A 294 -11.75 -17.31 5.94
C ARG A 294 -13.17 -17.17 5.40
N THR A 295 -13.46 -17.96 4.39
CA THR A 295 -14.79 -18.06 3.79
C THR A 295 -15.17 -19.52 3.68
N LYS A 296 -16.46 -19.81 3.91
CA LYS A 296 -17.07 -21.11 3.63
C LYS A 296 -18.01 -20.98 2.44
N LEU A 297 -17.90 -21.89 1.48
CA LEU A 297 -18.89 -22.00 0.42
C LEU A 297 -20.18 -22.60 0.99
N VAL A 298 -21.31 -22.04 0.57
CA VAL A 298 -22.65 -22.51 0.95
C VAL A 298 -23.33 -23.03 -0.30
N ASP A 299 -23.73 -24.30 -0.26
CA ASP A 299 -24.30 -25.05 -1.38
C ASP A 299 -25.83 -25.13 -1.27
N ASP A 300 -26.47 -23.95 -1.18
CA ASP A 300 -27.92 -23.83 -0.99
C ASP A 300 -28.64 -23.29 -2.25
N SER A 301 -27.97 -23.18 -3.41
CA SER A 301 -28.57 -22.68 -4.65
C SER A 301 -27.78 -23.03 -5.91
N GLU A 302 -28.40 -22.91 -7.10
CA GLU A 302 -27.73 -23.06 -8.41
C GLU A 302 -26.50 -22.17 -8.62
N LYS A 303 -26.36 -21.09 -7.82
CA LYS A 303 -25.16 -20.24 -7.78
C LYS A 303 -24.43 -20.44 -6.46
N ALA A 304 -23.12 -20.66 -6.53
CA ALA A 304 -22.25 -20.72 -5.36
C ALA A 304 -22.36 -19.43 -4.55
N LYS A 305 -22.49 -19.56 -3.23
CA LYS A 305 -22.46 -18.44 -2.29
C LYS A 305 -21.26 -18.58 -1.35
N ALA A 306 -20.72 -17.45 -0.94
CA ALA A 306 -19.61 -17.37 -0.01
C ALA A 306 -20.10 -16.75 1.31
N LYS A 307 -19.84 -17.43 2.43
CA LYS A 307 -20.08 -16.89 3.77
C LYS A 307 -18.74 -16.55 4.43
N PRO A 308 -18.44 -15.27 4.71
CA PRO A 308 -17.26 -14.89 5.47
C PRO A 308 -17.37 -15.40 6.91
N MET A 309 -16.23 -15.69 7.52
CA MET A 309 -16.16 -16.10 8.93
C MET A 309 -14.81 -15.74 9.54
N VAL A 310 -14.85 -15.42 10.83
CA VAL A 310 -13.66 -15.40 11.69
C VAL A 310 -13.73 -16.58 12.66
N ASP A 311 -12.58 -17.18 12.97
CA ASP A 311 -12.49 -18.44 13.71
C ASP A 311 -11.32 -18.41 14.71
N GLU A 312 -11.66 -18.25 15.98
CA GLU A 312 -10.68 -18.18 17.09
C GLU A 312 -10.01 -19.52 17.38
N THR A 313 -10.61 -20.62 16.93
CA THR A 313 -10.05 -21.96 17.12
C THR A 313 -8.96 -22.30 16.11
N ALA A 314 -8.76 -21.44 15.09
CA ALA A 314 -7.78 -21.66 14.03
C ALA A 314 -6.32 -21.45 14.45
N GLY A 315 -6.07 -21.00 15.69
CA GLY A 315 -4.72 -20.89 16.26
C GLY A 315 -3.96 -19.61 15.89
N ALA A 316 -4.63 -18.61 15.31
CA ALA A 316 -4.13 -17.23 15.26
C ALA A 316 -4.86 -16.40 16.32
N GLU A 317 -4.17 -15.41 16.87
CA GLU A 317 -4.79 -14.47 17.80
C GLU A 317 -5.65 -13.48 17.02
N LEU A 318 -6.94 -13.44 17.33
CA LEU A 318 -7.94 -12.66 16.63
C LEU A 318 -8.36 -11.44 17.44
N PHE A 319 -8.47 -10.32 16.74
CA PHE A 319 -8.93 -9.04 17.27
C PHE A 319 -10.08 -8.57 16.39
N VAL A 320 -11.31 -8.73 16.88
CA VAL A 320 -12.53 -8.47 16.11
C VAL A 320 -13.14 -7.14 16.55
N THR A 321 -13.39 -6.24 15.59
CA THR A 321 -13.97 -4.91 15.88
C THR A 321 -15.50 -4.97 15.85
N LEU A 322 -16.15 -4.02 16.53
CA LEU A 322 -17.62 -3.94 16.58
C LEU A 322 -18.32 -3.97 15.20
N PRO A 323 -17.82 -3.26 14.16
CA PRO A 323 -18.43 -3.31 12.82
C PRO A 323 -18.44 -4.70 12.17
N CYS A 324 -17.59 -5.65 12.60
CA CYS A 324 -17.54 -6.99 12.02
C CYS A 324 -18.90 -7.71 12.08
N SER A 325 -19.64 -7.51 13.18
CA SER A 325 -20.98 -8.07 13.43
C SER A 325 -22.02 -7.69 12.37
N GLY A 326 -21.81 -6.59 11.64
CA GLY A 326 -22.66 -6.16 10.54
C GLY A 326 -22.47 -6.97 9.26
N TYR A 327 -21.36 -7.72 9.13
CA TYR A 327 -21.00 -8.46 7.92
C TYR A 327 -20.93 -9.97 8.12
N MET A 328 -20.70 -10.43 9.35
CA MET A 328 -20.70 -11.86 9.70
C MET A 328 -21.06 -12.08 11.16
N VAL A 329 -21.37 -13.33 11.51
CA VAL A 329 -21.66 -13.72 12.89
C VAL A 329 -20.35 -13.79 13.68
N THR A 330 -20.29 -13.06 14.78
CA THR A 330 -19.17 -12.95 15.71
C THR A 330 -19.69 -12.87 17.14
N GLU A 331 -18.85 -13.21 18.13
CA GLU A 331 -19.22 -13.25 19.56
C GLU A 331 -18.22 -12.53 20.48
N THR A 332 -17.10 -12.03 19.94
CA THR A 332 -15.93 -11.54 20.68
C THR A 332 -15.48 -10.14 20.26
N GLU A 333 -16.40 -9.40 19.64
CA GLU A 333 -16.16 -8.04 19.18
C GLU A 333 -15.85 -7.11 20.36
N SER A 334 -14.91 -6.20 20.16
CA SER A 334 -14.60 -5.19 21.17
C SER A 334 -14.27 -3.83 20.54
N ALA A 335 -14.55 -2.77 21.31
CA ALA A 335 -14.20 -1.39 20.94
C ALA A 335 -12.68 -1.14 20.92
N ASP A 336 -11.93 -1.88 21.74
CA ASP A 336 -10.48 -1.77 21.88
C ASP A 336 -9.69 -2.76 21.01
N ALA A 337 -10.36 -3.51 20.13
CA ALA A 337 -9.73 -4.62 19.41
C ALA A 337 -8.51 -4.20 18.58
N LEU A 338 -8.56 -3.04 17.90
CA LEU A 338 -7.42 -2.53 17.14
C LEU A 338 -6.26 -2.10 18.04
N GLN A 339 -6.55 -1.53 19.21
CA GLN A 339 -5.54 -1.15 20.20
C GLN A 339 -4.85 -2.41 20.76
N ARG A 340 -5.62 -3.44 21.12
CA ARG A 340 -5.05 -4.71 21.58
C ARG A 340 -4.22 -5.41 20.50
N ALA A 341 -4.61 -5.31 19.23
CA ALA A 341 -3.83 -5.83 18.12
C ALA A 341 -2.49 -5.08 17.95
N GLU A 342 -2.49 -3.77 18.14
CA GLU A 342 -1.29 -2.93 18.13
C GLU A 342 -0.36 -3.29 19.29
N GLU A 343 -0.87 -3.32 20.53
CA GLU A 343 -0.12 -3.72 21.72
C GLU A 343 0.49 -5.12 21.54
N ARG A 344 -0.26 -6.05 20.96
CA ARG A 344 0.24 -7.38 20.66
C ARG A 344 1.41 -7.38 19.66
N LEU A 345 1.33 -6.59 18.60
CA LEU A 345 2.45 -6.45 17.66
C LEU A 345 3.66 -5.83 18.34
N ILE A 346 3.47 -4.82 19.18
CA ILE A 346 4.52 -4.17 19.96
C ILE A 346 5.25 -5.22 20.83
N ASP A 347 4.51 -6.01 21.59
CA ASP A 347 5.06 -7.07 22.45
C ASP A 347 5.89 -8.08 21.65
N LEU A 348 5.37 -8.53 20.50
CA LEU A 348 6.06 -9.48 19.64
C LEU A 348 7.33 -8.87 19.02
N LEU A 349 7.27 -7.60 18.60
CA LEU A 349 8.41 -6.91 18.02
C LEU A 349 9.51 -6.67 19.07
N PHE A 350 9.16 -6.34 20.32
CA PHE A 350 10.14 -6.15 21.40
C PHE A 350 10.73 -7.44 21.94
N ALA A 351 10.00 -8.55 21.90
CA ALA A 351 10.46 -9.84 22.41
C ALA A 351 11.59 -10.49 21.57
N PHE A 352 11.83 -10.00 20.35
CA PHE A 352 12.88 -10.51 19.48
C PHE A 352 14.24 -9.86 19.80
N ASP A 353 15.27 -10.68 20.04
CA ASP A 353 16.64 -10.20 20.21
C ASP A 353 17.29 -9.93 18.85
N TYR A 354 17.23 -8.66 18.42
CA TYR A 354 17.80 -8.23 17.14
C TYR A 354 19.33 -8.21 17.13
N GLU A 355 20.00 -8.13 18.29
CA GLU A 355 21.45 -7.98 18.38
C GLU A 355 22.15 -9.34 18.52
N ASN A 356 21.47 -10.37 19.03
CA ASN A 356 22.03 -11.72 19.19
C ASN A 356 21.21 -12.79 18.45
N GLN A 357 21.12 -12.64 17.12
CA GLN A 357 20.40 -13.57 16.25
C GLN A 357 21.24 -14.83 15.99
N LYS A 358 21.16 -15.81 16.90
CA LYS A 358 21.85 -17.11 16.75
C LYS A 358 21.31 -17.96 15.61
#